data_AF-A0A5K1CLS0-F1
#
_entry.id   AF-A0A5K1CLS0-F1
#
_cell.length_a   1.000
_cell.length_b   1.000
_cell.length_c   1.000
_cell.angle_alpha   90.00
_cell.angle_beta   90.00
_cell.angle_gamma   90.00
#
_symmetry.space_group_name_H-M   'P 1'
#
loop_
_entity.id
_entity.type
_entity.pdbx_description
1 polymer ?
#
loop_
_entity_poly.entity_id
_entity_poly.type
_entity_poly.pdbx_seq_one_letter_code
_entity_poly.pdbx_strand_id
1 'polypeptide(L)' 'GYEGVKQKVENSSQKIESARINKSLCDLLRVVHGLNLSENGIAWRESKLARILRDSLGVKSQSLLLACL' A
#
# COMPACT_ATOMS: atom_id res chain seq x y z
N GLY A 1 -1.93 2.15 11.43
CA GLY A 1 -0.94 1.23 10.83
C GLY A 1 -1.69 0.10 10.15
N TYR A 2 -1.01 -0.90 9.58
CA TYR A 2 -1.71 -2.11 9.14
C TYR A 2 -2.32 -2.81 10.36
N GLU A 3 -3.63 -2.95 10.41
CA GLU A 3 -4.34 -3.59 11.51
C GLU A 3 -4.79 -4.99 11.11
N GLY A 4 -4.29 -6.02 11.79
CA GLY A 4 -4.68 -7.40 11.54
C GLY A 4 -6.14 -7.66 11.89
N VAL A 5 -6.84 -8.47 11.08
CA VAL A 5 -8.27 -8.85 11.25
C VAL A 5 -8.58 -9.46 12.63
N LYS A 6 -7.55 -9.95 13.35
CA LYS A 6 -7.69 -10.53 14.70
C LYS A 6 -7.82 -9.50 15.82
N GLN A 7 -7.51 -8.22 15.59
CA GLN A 7 -7.77 -7.18 16.58
C GLN A 7 -9.27 -6.84 16.56
N LYS A 8 -9.95 -7.13 17.67
CA LYS A 8 -11.40 -6.94 17.85
C LYS A 8 -11.70 -5.44 17.88
N VAL A 9 -11.86 -4.82 16.71
CA VAL A 9 -12.37 -3.46 16.60
C VAL A 9 -13.86 -3.50 16.97
N GLU A 10 -14.25 -2.83 18.04
CA GLU A 10 -15.63 -2.87 18.54
C GLU A 10 -16.56 -1.90 17.78
N ASN A 11 -16.02 -0.88 17.09
CA ASN A 11 -16.79 0.15 16.38
C ASN A 11 -16.81 -0.04 14.86
N SER A 12 -17.99 0.09 14.23
CA SER A 12 -18.18 -0.05 12.77
C SER A 12 -17.38 0.98 11.96
N SER A 13 -17.33 2.23 12.41
CA SER A 13 -16.58 3.30 11.74
C SER A 13 -15.07 3.03 11.72
N GLN A 14 -14.51 2.55 12.84
CA GLN A 14 -13.11 2.17 12.94
C GLN A 14 -12.78 0.98 12.03
N LYS A 15 -13.69 0.01 11.88
CA LYS A 15 -13.51 -1.12 10.93
C LYS A 15 -13.42 -0.63 9.49
N ILE A 16 -14.29 0.32 9.11
CA ILE A 16 -14.29 0.88 7.74
C ILE A 16 -12.98 1.62 7.48
N GLU A 17 -12.51 2.43 8.44
CA GLU A 17 -11.25 3.14 8.33
C GLU A 17 -10.06 2.16 8.23
N SER A 18 -10.00 1.18 9.12
CA SER A 18 -8.98 0.12 9.12
C SER A 18 -8.96 -0.62 7.77
N ALA A 19 -10.14 -0.96 7.24
CA ALA A 19 -10.26 -1.62 5.93
C ALA A 19 -9.73 -0.75 4.79
N ARG A 20 -9.96 0.57 4.83
CA ARG A 20 -9.44 1.52 3.83
C ARG A 20 -7.92 1.67 3.92
N ILE A 21 -7.37 1.74 5.14
CA ILE A 21 -5.92 1.78 5.37
C ILE A 21 -5.28 0.48 4.89
N ASN A 22 -5.79 -0.67 5.31
CA ASN A 22 -5.28 -1.97 4.90
C ASN A 22 -5.38 -2.17 3.39
N LYS A 23 -6.46 -1.71 2.75
CA LYS A 23 -6.59 -1.77 1.29
C LYS A 23 -5.49 -0.98 0.59
N SER A 24 -5.22 0.27 1.01
CA SER A 24 -4.18 1.07 0.36
C SER A 24 -2.78 0.46 0.55
N LEU A 25 -2.51 -0.16 1.71
CA LEU A 25 -1.27 -0.88 1.99
C LEU A 25 -1.14 -2.16 1.17
N CYS A 26 -2.21 -2.95 1.03
CA CYS A 26 -2.22 -4.14 0.17
C CYS A 26 -2.03 -3.79 -1.30
N ASP A 27 -2.67 -2.72 -1.78
CA ASP A 27 -2.51 -2.25 -3.15
C ASP A 27 -1.06 -1.75 -3.40
N LEU A 28 -0.44 -1.10 -2.42
CA LEU A 28 0.98 -0.72 -2.48
C LEU A 28 1.91 -1.95 -2.49
N LEU A 29 1.62 -2.98 -1.70
CA LEU A 29 2.39 -4.23 -1.70
C LEU A 29 2.37 -4.90 -3.07
N ARG A 30 1.22 -4.94 -3.75
CA ARG A 30 1.13 -5.48 -5.13
C ARG A 30 2.00 -4.70 -6.10
N VAL A 31 2.06 -3.38 -5.95
CA VAL A 31 2.92 -2.52 -6.77
C VAL A 31 4.40 -2.84 -6.55
N VAL A 32 4.84 -2.93 -5.29
CA VAL A 32 6.23 -3.29 -4.95
C VAL A 32 6.57 -4.68 -5.47
N HIS A 33 5.65 -5.64 -5.39
CA HIS A 33 5.82 -6.98 -5.92
C HIS A 33 5.97 -6.97 -7.46
N GLY A 34 5.10 -6.26 -8.18
CA GLY A 34 5.21 -6.14 -9.64
C GLY A 34 6.49 -5.44 -10.09
N LEU A 35 6.96 -4.43 -9.33
CA LEU A 35 8.27 -3.80 -9.55
C LEU A 35 9.41 -4.78 -9.38
N ASN A 36 9.40 -5.59 -8.31
CA ASN A 36 10.42 -6.58 -8.04
C ASN A 36 10.48 -7.67 -9.14
N LEU A 37 9.33 -7.99 -9.75
CA LEU A 37 9.25 -8.92 -10.88
C LEU A 37 9.49 -8.27 -12.25
N SER A 38 9.77 -6.96 -12.30
CA SER A 38 9.90 -6.20 -13.56
C SER A 38 8.71 -6.35 -14.51
N GLU A 39 7.50 -6.45 -13.96
CA GLU A 39 6.26 -6.59 -14.75
C GLU A 39 5.97 -5.29 -15.52
N ASN A 40 5.59 -5.42 -16.80
CA ASN A 40 5.18 -4.27 -17.62
C ASN A 40 3.84 -3.65 -17.18
N GLY A 41 3.05 -4.36 -16.36
CA GLY A 41 1.66 -4.04 -16.04
C GLY A 41 1.40 -3.64 -14.57
N ILE A 42 2.30 -2.90 -13.94
CA ILE A 42 2.17 -2.57 -12.50
C ILE A 42 0.92 -1.74 -12.20
N ALA A 43 0.14 -2.17 -11.21
CA ALA A 43 -1.17 -1.65 -10.85
C ALA A 43 -1.17 -0.33 -10.06
N TRP A 44 -0.50 0.71 -10.58
CA TRP A 44 -0.38 2.04 -9.93
C TRP A 44 -1.71 2.77 -9.70
N ARG A 45 -2.79 2.37 -10.41
CA ARG A 45 -4.08 3.09 -10.43
C ARG A 45 -5.08 2.60 -9.37
N GLU A 46 -4.80 1.48 -8.72
CA GLU A 46 -5.73 0.84 -7.76
C GLU A 46 -5.88 1.63 -6.45
N SER A 47 -4.90 2.44 -6.07
CA SER A 47 -4.99 3.31 -4.91
C SER A 47 -4.37 4.68 -5.15
N LYS A 48 -4.93 5.71 -4.49
CA LYS A 48 -4.36 7.07 -4.53
C LYS A 48 -2.92 7.08 -4.01
N LEU A 49 -2.62 6.29 -2.98
CA LEU A 49 -1.29 6.17 -2.38
C LEU A 49 -0.26 5.64 -3.39
N ALA A 50 -0.57 4.53 -4.07
CA ALA A 50 0.30 3.99 -5.11
C ALA A 50 0.56 5.02 -6.21
N ARG A 51 -0.49 5.74 -6.64
CA ARG A 51 -0.39 6.76 -7.69
C ARG A 51 0.53 7.92 -7.31
N ILE A 52 0.48 8.37 -6.06
CA ILE A 52 1.37 9.42 -5.54
C ILE A 52 2.83 8.92 -5.49
N LEU A 53 3.04 7.67 -5.08
CA LEU A 53 4.37 7.07 -4.96
C LEU A 53 4.97 6.61 -6.28
N ARG A 54 4.25 6.71 -7.40
CA ARG A 54 4.72 6.26 -8.72
C ARG A 54 6.03 6.92 -9.12
N ASP A 55 6.16 8.22 -8.88
CA ASP A 55 7.37 8.95 -9.27
C ASP A 55 8.55 8.62 -8.34
N SER A 56 8.26 8.24 -7.09
CA SER A 56 9.25 7.83 -6.08
C SER A 56 9.71 6.36 -6.21
N LEU A 57 8.86 5.48 -6.74
CA LEU A 57 9.11 4.03 -6.76
C LEU A 57 9.25 3.44 -8.17
N GLY A 58 8.63 4.06 -9.19
CA GLY A 58 8.58 3.54 -10.56
C GLY A 58 9.46 4.28 -11.57
N VAL A 59 9.95 5.47 -11.23
CA VAL A 59 10.94 6.22 -12.03
C VAL A 59 12.32 6.06 -11.35
N LYS A 60 13.43 6.35 -12.06
CA LYS A 60 14.79 6.37 -11.49
C LYS A 60 14.97 7.52 -10.46
N SER A 61 14.20 7.50 -9.38
CA SER A 61 14.34 8.36 -8.23
C SER A 61 14.99 7.60 -7.08
N GLN A 62 15.69 8.33 -6.21
CA GLN A 62 16.26 7.76 -4.99
C GLN A 62 15.24 7.95 -3.86
N SER A 63 14.75 6.85 -3.30
CA SER A 63 13.76 6.85 -2.23
C SER A 63 14.24 5.99 -1.06
N LEU A 64 13.96 6.42 0.17
CA LEU A 64 14.24 5.67 1.39
C LEU A 64 12.93 5.15 1.99
N LEU A 65 12.88 3.87 2.32
CA LEU A 65 11.77 3.26 3.04
C LEU A 65 12.15 3.08 4.51
N LEU A 66 11.31 3.59 5.41
CA LEU A 66 11.43 3.34 6.85
C LEU A 66 10.48 2.21 7.24
N ALA A 67 11.04 1.12 7.77
CA ALA A 67 10.28 0.00 8.33
C ALA A 67 10.23 0.13 9.85
N CYS A 68 9.03 0.32 10.39
CA CYS A 68 8.77 0.31 11.83
C CYS A 68 8.01 -0.99 12.15
N LEU A 69 8.60 -1.84 13.00
CA LEU A 69 8.10 -3.18 13.35
C LEU A 69 7.43 -3.18 14.72
#